data_AF-A0A835QK60-F1
#
_entry.id   AF-A0A835QK60-F1
#
_cell.length_a   1.000
_cell.length_b   1.000
_cell.length_c   1.000
_cell.angle_alpha   90.00
_cell.angle_beta   90.00
_cell.angle_gamma   90.00
#
_symmetry.space_group_name_H-M   'P 1'
#
loop_
_entity.id
_entity.type
_entity.pdbx_description
1 polymer ?
#
loop_
_entity_poly.entity_id
_entity_poly.type
_entity_poly.pdbx_seq_one_letter_code
_entity_poly.pdbx_strand_id
1 'polypeptide(L)'
;MAKRACGRRELLDRWKGIREQVEDEDDPSPSKQRQICRVKEEWFSDCFGFLENISDEVHLWCGYPDLMGPLLETFHNYYCDQSSNSPLKLMWKRISEELGQCMQCIFQHHQAQESYDLEYESDAVGPLLKVLHQLDEERVAGHIKEINSRIKHGEYDADSYSSAVISIMFEVLTYPVLFDDLSLVNEFQIFLEAVDKHHDVTLAGSQQYPGVYALLFLKSGRARAIGYRLAGCMGKLRNAADLEPLQPLLKKYIGFLETDAVPSTISDSRPRVVLERTTVWLGVKTLLGFLEAPAYEEGVLERYPVFLSIVLNHVSGDTLDFSYAIACLRISFEILGSKLWLRTALSPSVMRNTLLASLLASEMNISVHRGPSLINSLKDSTLHSSLRQPAFDLIATIIVSDASALIFLKQKTCLVNKNDFCFFVSSIDEDDEANIPEGAEEKDNCCWTEFSLQCKLVLSECAAWMCVPLLWHGVLLEVGPATLPASFSKAVFWVLSHVSVVELNFNSDLSLPVHDWLSVNATEISSSFQWQTPTGSDDGGEGRNQEVQLGHHQSLFL
;
A
#
# COMPACT_ATOMS: atom_id res chain seq x y z
N MET A 1 61.29 -10.52 5.76
CA MET A 1 61.17 -10.03 4.37
C MET A 1 60.10 -8.95 4.38
N ALA A 2 60.41 -7.72 3.97
CA ALA A 2 59.40 -6.66 3.91
C ALA A 2 58.32 -7.07 2.89
N LYS A 3 57.09 -7.28 3.35
CA LYS A 3 55.94 -7.54 2.47
C LYS A 3 55.84 -6.35 1.51
N ARG A 4 56.01 -6.59 0.21
CA ARG A 4 55.86 -5.56 -0.82
C ARG A 4 54.42 -5.05 -0.72
N ALA A 5 54.24 -3.77 -0.39
CA ALA A 5 52.90 -3.19 -0.30
C ALA A 5 52.24 -3.26 -1.67
N CYS A 6 51.22 -4.11 -1.80
CA CYS A 6 50.47 -4.27 -3.05
C CYS A 6 49.58 -3.03 -3.24
N GLY A 7 49.64 -2.41 -4.41
CA GLY A 7 48.83 -1.23 -4.70
C GLY A 7 47.42 -1.59 -5.18
N ARG A 8 46.45 -0.68 -5.01
CA ARG A 8 45.06 -0.86 -5.49
C ARG A 8 44.98 -1.41 -6.92
N ARG A 9 45.72 -0.82 -7.86
CA ARG A 9 45.71 -1.25 -9.28
C ARG A 9 46.16 -2.70 -9.46
N GLU A 10 47.22 -3.09 -8.76
CA GLU A 10 47.76 -4.45 -8.81
C GLU A 10 46.76 -5.47 -8.24
N LEU A 11 46.05 -5.12 -7.16
CA LEU A 11 44.96 -5.96 -6.62
C LEU A 11 43.80 -6.10 -7.61
N LEU A 12 43.38 -5.01 -8.26
CA LEU A 12 42.28 -5.06 -9.23
C LEU A 12 42.64 -5.89 -10.47
N ASP A 13 43.85 -5.72 -11.00
CA ASP A 13 44.33 -6.49 -12.16
C ASP A 13 44.41 -7.99 -11.83
N ARG A 14 44.89 -8.33 -10.63
CA ARG A 14 44.92 -9.72 -10.13
C ARG A 14 43.51 -10.29 -9.99
N TRP A 15 42.57 -9.53 -9.42
CA TRP A 15 41.19 -10.00 -9.27
C TRP A 15 40.52 -10.25 -10.60
N LYS A 16 40.71 -9.35 -11.57
CA LYS A 16 40.21 -9.52 -12.94
C LYS A 16 40.76 -10.81 -13.57
N GLY A 17 42.05 -11.06 -13.46
CA GLY A 17 42.66 -12.29 -13.96
C GLY A 17 42.18 -13.57 -13.26
N ILE A 18 41.73 -13.49 -12.00
CA ILE A 18 41.09 -14.62 -11.32
C ILE A 18 39.71 -14.88 -11.90
N ARG A 19 38.89 -13.85 -12.12
CA ARG A 19 37.54 -14.00 -12.70
C ARG A 19 37.58 -14.60 -14.10
N GLU A 20 38.45 -14.10 -14.97
CA GLU A 20 38.63 -14.64 -16.33
C GLU A 20 38.99 -16.13 -16.28
N GLN A 21 39.85 -16.56 -15.34
CA GLN A 21 40.20 -17.98 -15.16
C GLN A 21 39.05 -18.87 -14.67
N VAL A 22 38.06 -18.30 -13.98
CA VAL A 22 36.87 -18.99 -13.48
C VAL A 22 35.80 -19.07 -14.56
N GLU A 23 35.67 -18.04 -15.39
CA GLU A 23 34.69 -17.97 -16.50
C GLU A 23 35.10 -18.83 -17.71
N ASP A 24 36.40 -19.06 -17.93
CA ASP A 24 36.90 -19.75 -19.14
C ASP A 24 36.71 -21.30 -19.15
N GLU A 25 36.31 -21.94 -18.05
CA GLU A 25 36.12 -23.41 -17.99
C GLU A 25 34.96 -23.86 -17.08
N ASP A 26 33.90 -24.44 -17.68
CA ASP A 26 32.71 -24.96 -16.97
C ASP A 26 32.98 -26.15 -16.02
N ASP A 27 34.06 -26.92 -16.24
CA ASP A 27 34.44 -28.07 -15.39
C ASP A 27 35.97 -28.14 -15.17
N PRO A 28 36.51 -27.29 -14.28
CA PRO A 28 37.95 -27.18 -14.07
C PRO A 28 38.50 -28.41 -13.35
N SER A 29 39.64 -28.92 -13.84
CA SER A 29 40.33 -30.03 -13.16
C SER A 29 40.59 -29.73 -11.67
N PRO A 30 40.58 -30.74 -10.77
CA PRO A 30 40.81 -30.52 -9.33
C PRO A 30 42.13 -29.80 -9.00
N SER A 31 43.15 -29.94 -9.85
CA SER A 31 44.41 -29.20 -9.75
C SER A 31 44.26 -27.72 -10.05
N LYS A 32 43.46 -27.37 -11.07
CA LYS A 32 43.19 -25.98 -11.45
C LYS A 32 42.32 -25.29 -10.41
N GLN A 33 41.32 -25.99 -9.87
CA GLN A 33 40.50 -25.49 -8.76
C GLN A 33 41.35 -25.15 -7.53
N ARG A 34 42.28 -26.03 -7.13
CA ARG A 34 43.21 -25.74 -6.02
C ARG A 34 44.11 -24.55 -6.31
N GLN A 35 44.54 -24.38 -7.55
CA GLN A 35 45.36 -23.24 -7.94
C GLN A 35 44.56 -21.93 -7.84
N ILE A 36 43.31 -21.91 -8.33
CA ILE A 36 42.41 -20.76 -8.22
C ILE A 36 42.18 -20.42 -6.74
N CYS A 37 41.86 -21.41 -5.89
CA CYS A 37 41.69 -21.19 -4.45
C CYS A 37 42.93 -20.54 -3.81
N ARG A 38 44.14 -21.02 -4.12
CA ARG A 38 45.38 -20.45 -3.58
C ARG A 38 45.59 -18.99 -4.01
N VAL A 39 45.35 -18.69 -5.29
CA VAL A 39 45.51 -17.32 -5.80
C VAL A 39 44.46 -16.39 -5.20
N LYS A 40 43.23 -16.88 -4.96
CA LYS A 40 42.19 -16.14 -4.21
C LYS A 40 42.60 -15.90 -2.75
N GLU A 41 43.09 -16.91 -2.04
CA GLU A 41 43.56 -16.78 -0.66
C GLU A 41 44.70 -15.75 -0.53
N GLU A 42 45.68 -15.80 -1.43
CA GLU A 42 46.76 -14.81 -1.51
C GLU A 42 46.22 -13.40 -1.79
N TRP A 43 45.28 -13.28 -2.73
CA TRP A 43 44.62 -12.01 -3.03
C TRP A 43 43.88 -11.44 -1.82
N PHE A 44 43.09 -12.25 -1.11
CA PHE A 44 42.39 -11.82 0.09
C PHE A 44 43.36 -11.37 1.18
N SER A 45 44.46 -12.11 1.42
CA SER A 45 45.46 -11.73 2.42
C SER A 45 46.13 -10.40 2.09
N ASP A 46 46.47 -10.16 0.82
CA ASP A 46 47.08 -8.91 0.38
C ASP A 46 46.08 -7.75 0.39
N CYS A 47 44.82 -8.01 0.04
CA CYS A 47 43.73 -7.03 0.09
C CYS A 47 43.42 -6.61 1.53
N PHE A 48 43.30 -7.55 2.47
CA PHE A 48 43.16 -7.25 3.90
C PHE A 48 44.31 -6.39 4.40
N GLY A 49 45.56 -6.78 4.10
CA GLY A 49 46.73 -6.02 4.49
C GLY A 49 46.77 -4.63 3.87
N PHE A 50 46.28 -4.45 2.64
CA PHE A 50 46.14 -3.13 2.02
C PHE A 50 45.09 -2.28 2.75
N LEU A 51 43.90 -2.82 2.97
CA LEU A 51 42.77 -2.10 3.57
C LEU A 51 43.02 -1.74 5.04
N GLU A 52 43.67 -2.62 5.81
CA GLU A 52 44.05 -2.37 7.21
C GLU A 52 45.02 -1.20 7.36
N ASN A 53 45.85 -0.93 6.34
CA ASN A 53 46.81 0.19 6.36
C ASN A 53 46.20 1.53 5.91
N ILE A 54 44.93 1.55 5.50
CA ILE A 54 44.25 2.80 5.10
C ILE A 54 43.86 3.58 6.35
N SER A 55 44.06 4.89 6.33
CA SER A 55 43.66 5.79 7.43
C SER A 55 42.17 5.70 7.73
N ASP A 56 41.79 5.87 8.99
CA ASP A 56 40.39 5.89 9.44
C ASP A 56 39.58 7.08 8.88
N GLU A 57 40.25 8.11 8.36
CA GLU A 57 39.61 9.25 7.68
C GLU A 57 39.00 8.88 6.30
N VAL A 58 39.41 7.75 5.72
CA VAL A 58 38.92 7.29 4.43
C VAL A 58 38.05 6.07 4.63
N HIS A 59 36.76 6.20 4.30
CA HIS A 59 35.84 5.07 4.39
C HIS A 59 36.17 4.02 3.34
N LEU A 60 36.14 2.75 3.73
CA LEU A 60 36.49 1.60 2.89
C LEU A 60 35.54 1.49 1.68
N TRP A 61 34.23 1.58 1.92
CA TRP A 61 33.22 1.50 0.86
C TRP A 61 33.18 2.72 -0.05
N CYS A 62 33.48 3.93 0.45
CA CYS A 62 33.54 5.12 -0.40
C CYS A 62 34.80 5.13 -1.28
N GLY A 63 35.95 4.76 -0.73
CA GLY A 63 37.23 4.84 -1.42
C GLY A 63 37.52 3.63 -2.33
N TYR A 64 37.06 2.45 -1.92
CA TYR A 64 37.48 1.16 -2.48
C TYR A 64 36.33 0.14 -2.66
N PRO A 65 35.18 0.52 -3.23
CA PRO A 65 34.06 -0.42 -3.42
C PRO A 65 34.46 -1.62 -4.28
N ASP A 66 35.30 -1.40 -5.31
CA ASP A 66 35.81 -2.44 -6.21
C ASP A 66 36.64 -3.54 -5.51
N LEU A 67 37.22 -3.24 -4.35
CA LEU A 67 37.97 -4.19 -3.52
C LEU A 67 37.09 -4.80 -2.43
N MET A 68 36.19 -3.98 -1.87
CA MET A 68 35.27 -4.40 -0.81
C MET A 68 34.24 -5.42 -1.29
N GLY A 69 33.71 -5.26 -2.51
CA GLY A 69 32.75 -6.19 -3.10
C GLY A 69 33.27 -7.63 -3.09
N PRO A 70 34.39 -7.94 -3.77
CA PRO A 70 35.00 -9.27 -3.73
C PRO A 70 35.35 -9.78 -2.32
N LEU A 71 35.74 -8.87 -1.42
CA LEU A 71 36.11 -9.22 -0.05
C LEU A 71 34.93 -9.79 0.75
N LEU A 72 33.69 -9.49 0.36
CA LEU A 72 32.48 -10.05 0.98
C LEU A 72 32.50 -11.58 0.97
N GLU A 73 33.10 -12.24 -0.02
CA GLU A 73 33.23 -13.71 -0.03
C GLU A 73 33.86 -14.28 1.26
N THR A 74 34.76 -13.51 1.89
CA THR A 74 35.45 -13.94 3.11
C THR A 74 34.53 -13.99 4.34
N PHE A 75 33.36 -13.34 4.27
CA PHE A 75 32.36 -13.33 5.34
C PHE A 75 31.55 -14.62 5.42
N HIS A 76 31.61 -15.51 4.41
CA HIS A 76 30.85 -16.77 4.42
C HIS A 76 31.03 -17.57 5.72
N ASN A 77 32.24 -17.56 6.29
CA ASN A 77 32.57 -18.28 7.53
C ASN A 77 32.67 -17.37 8.77
N TYR A 78 32.07 -16.17 8.73
CA TYR A 78 32.19 -15.17 9.78
C TYR A 78 31.81 -15.72 11.17
N TYR A 79 30.72 -16.48 11.27
CA TYR A 79 30.28 -17.07 12.55
C TYR A 79 31.05 -18.34 12.96
N CYS A 80 31.79 -18.96 12.04
CA CYS A 80 32.68 -20.07 12.39
C CYS A 80 33.90 -19.59 13.17
N ASP A 81 34.32 -18.35 12.95
CA ASP A 81 35.43 -17.73 13.65
C ASP A 81 35.03 -17.27 15.07
N GLN A 82 35.63 -17.93 16.07
CA GLN A 82 35.40 -17.66 17.49
C GLN A 82 36.31 -16.55 18.04
N SER A 83 37.32 -16.11 17.29
CA SER A 83 38.26 -15.09 17.75
C SER A 83 37.70 -13.69 17.54
N SER A 84 37.41 -12.97 18.63
CA SER A 84 36.96 -11.57 18.55
C SER A 84 38.02 -10.61 17.97
N ASN A 85 39.28 -11.03 17.97
CA ASN A 85 40.41 -10.23 17.48
C ASN A 85 40.93 -10.71 16.12
N SER A 86 40.14 -11.51 15.39
CA SER A 86 40.56 -11.88 14.03
C SER A 86 40.52 -10.67 13.09
N PRO A 87 41.35 -10.66 12.03
CA PRO A 87 41.35 -9.58 11.04
C PRO A 87 39.95 -9.32 10.44
N LEU A 88 39.15 -10.37 10.24
CA LEU A 88 37.80 -10.27 9.72
C LEU A 88 36.86 -9.56 10.71
N LYS A 89 36.92 -9.87 12.02
CA LYS A 89 36.11 -9.20 13.05
C LYS A 89 36.50 -7.73 13.23
N LEU A 90 37.80 -7.43 13.21
CA LEU A 90 38.30 -6.06 13.33
C LEU A 90 37.90 -5.23 12.10
N MET A 91 38.01 -5.80 10.90
CA MET A 91 37.56 -5.18 9.66
C MET A 91 36.04 -4.92 9.70
N TRP A 92 35.24 -5.92 10.10
CA TRP A 92 33.80 -5.74 10.24
C TRP A 92 33.44 -4.64 11.24
N LYS A 93 34.16 -4.54 12.36
CA LYS A 93 33.94 -3.46 13.34
C LYS A 93 34.14 -2.08 12.69
N ARG A 94 35.22 -1.89 11.91
CA ARG A 94 35.46 -0.65 11.18
C ARG A 94 34.36 -0.38 10.14
N ILE A 95 34.03 -1.37 9.32
CA ILE A 95 32.95 -1.27 8.32
C ILE A 95 31.64 -0.86 9.00
N SER A 96 31.34 -1.47 10.15
CA SER A 96 30.16 -1.19 10.94
C SER A 96 30.11 0.28 11.37
N GLU A 97 31.18 0.79 11.94
CA GLU A 97 31.30 2.20 12.36
C GLU A 97 31.10 3.16 11.18
N GLU A 98 31.74 2.89 10.04
CA GLU A 98 31.62 3.71 8.82
C GLU A 98 30.21 3.70 8.22
N LEU A 99 29.56 2.52 8.16
CA LEU A 99 28.17 2.39 7.73
C LEU A 99 27.22 3.16 8.66
N GLY A 100 27.53 3.19 9.96
CA GLY A 100 26.75 3.93 10.96
C GLY A 100 26.76 5.46 10.76
N GLN A 101 27.67 6.00 9.94
CA GLN A 101 27.86 7.45 9.80
C GLN A 101 27.80 7.94 8.34
N CYS A 102 27.75 7.05 7.36
CA CYS A 102 27.84 7.43 5.94
C CYS A 102 26.82 6.70 5.04
N MET A 103 25.87 7.45 4.49
CA MET A 103 24.87 6.92 3.53
C MET A 103 25.51 6.33 2.27
N GLN A 104 26.62 6.89 1.78
CA GLN A 104 27.30 6.35 0.60
C GLN A 104 27.91 4.98 0.89
N CYS A 105 28.46 4.76 2.08
CA CYS A 105 28.93 3.43 2.49
C CYS A 105 27.78 2.42 2.50
N ILE A 106 26.63 2.81 3.08
CA ILE A 106 25.43 1.98 3.13
C ILE A 106 25.00 1.60 1.71
N PHE A 107 24.86 2.58 0.83
CA PHE A 107 24.44 2.35 -0.55
C PHE A 107 25.38 1.39 -1.29
N GLN A 108 26.70 1.61 -1.21
CA GLN A 108 27.69 0.74 -1.87
C GLN A 108 27.72 -0.68 -1.30
N HIS A 109 27.57 -0.83 0.02
CA HIS A 109 27.53 -2.13 0.71
C HIS A 109 26.33 -2.97 0.27
N HIS A 110 25.12 -2.39 0.27
CA HIS A 110 23.92 -3.09 -0.17
C HIS A 110 23.90 -3.32 -1.69
N GLN A 111 24.42 -2.38 -2.49
CA GLN A 111 24.58 -2.57 -3.94
C GLN A 111 25.51 -3.75 -4.26
N ALA A 112 26.60 -3.91 -3.49
CA ALA A 112 27.48 -5.05 -3.65
C ALA A 112 26.75 -6.37 -3.32
N GLN A 113 25.95 -6.43 -2.26
CA GLN A 113 25.13 -7.60 -1.95
C GLN A 113 24.11 -7.91 -3.06
N GLU A 114 23.44 -6.89 -3.61
CA GLU A 114 22.50 -7.06 -4.71
C GLU A 114 23.18 -7.57 -5.99
N SER A 115 24.40 -7.12 -6.28
CA SER A 115 25.17 -7.64 -7.43
C SER A 115 25.45 -9.14 -7.32
N TYR A 116 25.64 -9.65 -6.10
CA TYR A 116 25.83 -11.08 -5.86
C TYR A 116 24.56 -11.90 -6.17
N ASP A 117 23.38 -11.37 -5.88
CA ASP A 117 22.10 -12.00 -6.23
C ASP A 117 21.83 -12.02 -7.74
N LEU A 118 22.37 -11.04 -8.48
CA LEU A 118 22.20 -10.92 -9.94
C LEU A 118 23.24 -11.71 -10.73
N GLU A 119 24.48 -11.78 -10.26
CA GLU A 119 25.61 -12.37 -10.97
C GLU A 119 25.73 -13.89 -10.77
N TYR A 120 25.17 -14.44 -9.68
CA TYR A 120 25.36 -15.84 -9.30
C TYR A 120 24.05 -16.59 -9.02
N GLU A 121 24.11 -17.93 -9.10
CA GLU A 121 22.97 -18.77 -8.74
C GLU A 121 22.66 -18.71 -7.23
N SER A 122 21.37 -18.63 -6.90
CA SER A 122 20.89 -18.47 -5.53
C SER A 122 21.36 -19.58 -4.58
N ASP A 123 21.49 -20.82 -5.06
CA ASP A 123 21.97 -21.95 -4.24
C ASP A 123 23.45 -21.81 -3.84
N ALA A 124 24.27 -21.14 -4.67
CA ALA A 124 25.69 -20.95 -4.42
C ALA A 124 25.95 -19.76 -3.46
N VAL A 125 25.21 -18.67 -3.63
CA VAL A 125 25.47 -17.40 -2.92
C VAL A 125 24.52 -17.14 -1.76
N GLY A 126 23.37 -17.83 -1.71
CA GLY A 126 22.41 -17.75 -0.62
C GLY A 126 23.00 -17.92 0.79
N PRO A 127 23.93 -18.87 1.04
CA PRO A 127 24.59 -18.99 2.34
C PRO A 127 25.42 -17.77 2.74
N LEU A 128 26.12 -17.14 1.79
CA LEU A 128 26.90 -15.92 2.04
C LEU A 128 25.98 -14.74 2.37
N LEU A 129 24.97 -14.50 1.53
CA LEU A 129 24.02 -13.40 1.72
C LEU A 129 23.25 -13.54 3.03
N LYS A 130 22.89 -14.77 3.42
CA LYS A 130 22.29 -15.04 4.73
C LYS A 130 23.19 -14.57 5.87
N VAL A 131 24.50 -14.79 5.79
CA VAL A 131 25.46 -14.31 6.79
C VAL A 131 25.57 -12.80 6.78
N LEU A 132 25.66 -12.17 5.60
CA LEU A 132 25.74 -10.71 5.46
C LEU A 132 24.49 -10.00 5.97
N HIS A 133 23.29 -10.48 5.60
CA HIS A 133 22.02 -9.99 6.13
C HIS A 133 21.96 -10.09 7.66
N GLN A 134 22.40 -11.22 8.24
CA GLN A 134 22.42 -11.35 9.71
C GLN A 134 23.38 -10.33 10.35
N LEU A 135 24.51 -10.04 9.71
CA LEU A 135 25.46 -9.03 10.19
C LEU A 135 24.91 -7.62 10.11
N ASP A 136 24.19 -7.30 9.05
CA ASP A 136 23.49 -6.01 8.91
C ASP A 136 22.40 -5.86 9.97
N GLU A 137 21.58 -6.89 10.19
CA GLU A 137 20.58 -6.91 11.26
C GLU A 137 21.22 -6.69 12.64
N GLU A 138 22.32 -7.38 12.94
CA GLU A 138 23.07 -7.25 14.19
C GLU A 138 23.63 -5.84 14.39
N ARG A 139 24.27 -5.30 13.36
CA ARG A 139 24.86 -3.96 13.37
C ARG A 139 23.80 -2.89 13.56
N VAL A 140 22.77 -2.88 12.70
CA VAL A 140 21.74 -1.84 12.70
C VAL A 140 21.00 -1.86 14.03
N ALA A 141 20.60 -3.05 14.52
CA ALA A 141 19.98 -3.16 15.84
C ALA A 141 20.91 -2.68 16.96
N GLY A 142 22.22 -2.95 16.87
CA GLY A 142 23.23 -2.47 17.82
C GLY A 142 23.32 -0.95 17.88
N HIS A 143 23.43 -0.28 16.72
CA HIS A 143 23.49 1.19 16.65
C HIS A 143 22.19 1.83 17.15
N ILE A 144 21.03 1.29 16.79
CA ILE A 144 19.74 1.79 17.28
C ILE A 144 19.66 1.68 18.80
N LYS A 145 20.07 0.54 19.39
CA LYS A 145 20.11 0.34 20.85
C LYS A 145 20.99 1.36 21.55
N GLU A 146 22.15 1.67 20.98
CA GLU A 146 23.07 2.66 21.54
C GLU A 146 22.40 4.05 21.59
N ILE A 147 21.80 4.49 20.48
CA ILE A 147 21.12 5.80 20.42
C ILE A 147 19.90 5.82 21.36
N ASN A 148 19.08 4.77 21.36
CA ASN A 148 17.94 4.64 22.28
C ASN A 148 18.38 4.74 23.75
N SER A 149 19.49 4.10 24.11
CA SER A 149 20.07 4.20 25.45
C SER A 149 20.47 5.63 25.77
N ARG A 150 21.19 6.32 24.88
CA ARG A 150 21.61 7.72 25.11
C ARG A 150 20.41 8.67 25.24
N ILE A 151 19.38 8.51 24.39
CA ILE A 151 18.12 9.27 24.50
C ILE A 151 17.47 9.04 25.87
N LYS A 152 17.37 7.78 26.30
CA LYS A 152 16.76 7.42 27.59
C LYS A 152 17.50 8.01 28.79
N HIS A 153 18.83 8.13 28.72
CA HIS A 153 19.66 8.72 29.77
C HIS A 153 19.75 10.26 29.68
N GLY A 154 19.16 10.88 28.65
CA GLY A 154 19.25 12.33 28.44
C GLY A 154 20.62 12.81 27.95
N GLU A 155 21.45 11.90 27.43
CA GLU A 155 22.79 12.16 26.88
C GLU A 155 22.76 12.40 25.36
N TYR A 156 21.56 12.42 24.78
CA TYR A 156 21.37 12.60 23.35
C TYR A 156 21.53 14.07 22.96
N ASP A 157 22.47 14.32 22.05
CA ASP A 157 22.70 15.62 21.44
C ASP A 157 22.31 15.60 19.95
N ALA A 158 21.35 16.43 19.57
CA ALA A 158 20.82 16.47 18.21
C ALA A 158 21.91 16.75 17.16
N ASP A 159 22.86 17.62 17.48
CA ASP A 159 23.91 18.04 16.55
C ASP A 159 24.95 16.93 16.35
N SER A 160 25.42 16.33 17.45
CA SER A 160 26.43 15.27 17.44
C SER A 160 25.96 13.95 16.82
N TYR A 161 24.66 13.63 16.91
CA TYR A 161 24.10 12.37 16.41
C TYR A 161 23.35 12.50 15.07
N SER A 162 23.34 13.69 14.47
CA SER A 162 22.62 13.98 13.22
C SER A 162 22.97 12.98 12.11
N SER A 163 24.25 12.74 11.86
CA SER A 163 24.72 11.79 10.83
C SER A 163 24.28 10.35 11.13
N ALA A 164 24.39 9.89 12.38
CA ALA A 164 24.02 8.53 12.75
C ALA A 164 22.51 8.29 12.64
N VAL A 165 21.70 9.25 13.07
CA VAL A 165 20.23 9.18 12.93
C VAL A 165 19.84 9.15 11.46
N ILE A 166 20.42 10.02 10.63
CA ILE A 166 20.15 10.07 9.20
C ILE A 166 20.55 8.75 8.53
N SER A 167 21.74 8.21 8.83
CA SER A 167 22.22 6.94 8.27
C SER A 167 21.32 5.76 8.64
N ILE A 168 20.86 5.67 9.90
CA ILE A 168 19.94 4.61 10.33
C ILE A 168 18.59 4.74 9.64
N MET A 169 18.03 5.95 9.59
CA MET A 169 16.75 6.21 8.91
C MET A 169 16.86 5.90 7.42
N PHE A 170 17.93 6.35 6.77
CA PHE A 170 18.23 6.05 5.37
C PHE A 170 18.29 4.55 5.14
N GLU A 171 19.07 3.81 5.92
CA GLU A 171 19.27 2.39 5.72
C GLU A 171 17.98 1.59 5.94
N VAL A 172 17.34 1.75 7.09
CA VAL A 172 16.13 0.97 7.43
C VAL A 172 14.97 1.28 6.47
N LEU A 173 14.82 2.53 6.03
CA LEU A 173 13.74 2.92 5.12
C LEU A 173 14.06 2.66 3.63
N THR A 174 15.33 2.51 3.26
CA THR A 174 15.72 2.15 1.89
C THR A 174 15.68 0.63 1.66
N TYR A 175 15.98 -0.17 2.69
CA TYR A 175 16.09 -1.63 2.58
C TYR A 175 15.04 -2.35 3.47
N PRO A 176 13.80 -2.58 2.97
CA PRO A 176 12.70 -3.15 3.75
C PRO A 176 12.95 -4.55 4.30
N VAL A 177 13.92 -5.28 3.74
CA VAL A 177 14.32 -6.62 4.22
C VAL A 177 14.73 -6.61 5.70
N LEU A 178 15.25 -5.49 6.21
CA LEU A 178 15.61 -5.32 7.62
C LEU A 178 14.41 -5.41 8.57
N PHE A 179 13.17 -5.23 8.08
CA PHE A 179 11.96 -5.39 8.87
C PHE A 179 11.62 -6.86 9.18
N ASP A 180 12.40 -7.83 8.70
CA ASP A 180 12.21 -9.24 9.06
C ASP A 180 12.82 -9.63 10.43
N ASP A 181 13.79 -8.88 10.96
CA ASP A 181 14.40 -9.13 12.29
C ASP A 181 13.58 -8.52 13.43
N LEU A 182 13.16 -9.35 14.39
CA LEU A 182 12.34 -8.92 15.51
C LEU A 182 13.08 -7.96 16.46
N SER A 183 14.37 -8.20 16.70
CA SER A 183 15.13 -7.34 17.62
C SER A 183 15.33 -5.95 17.03
N LEU A 184 15.61 -5.84 15.74
CA LEU A 184 15.76 -4.59 15.02
C LEU A 184 14.45 -3.82 15.02
N VAL A 185 13.35 -4.45 14.61
CA VAL A 185 12.03 -3.78 14.51
C VAL A 185 11.52 -3.27 15.85
N ASN A 186 11.75 -3.99 16.95
CA ASN A 186 11.35 -3.52 18.28
C ASN A 186 12.13 -2.27 18.70
N GLU A 187 13.44 -2.25 18.48
CA GLU A 187 14.28 -1.10 18.82
C GLU A 187 14.03 0.08 17.89
N PHE A 188 13.80 -0.19 16.60
CA PHE A 188 13.52 0.83 15.60
C PHE A 188 12.21 1.56 15.88
N GLN A 189 11.17 0.89 16.38
CA GLN A 189 9.94 1.55 16.81
C GLN A 189 10.18 2.56 17.94
N ILE A 190 10.96 2.18 18.95
CA ILE A 190 11.32 3.06 20.07
C ILE A 190 12.13 4.26 19.56
N PHE A 191 13.10 3.99 18.68
CA PHE A 191 13.94 4.99 18.06
C PHE A 191 13.13 5.97 17.22
N LEU A 192 12.26 5.48 16.34
CA LEU A 192 11.45 6.30 15.45
C LEU A 192 10.55 7.25 16.24
N GLU A 193 9.87 6.76 17.28
CA GLU A 193 9.05 7.59 18.16
C GLU A 193 9.86 8.65 18.92
N ALA A 194 11.07 8.29 19.34
CA ALA A 194 11.95 9.21 20.05
C ALA A 194 12.51 10.29 19.12
N VAL A 195 13.00 9.92 17.94
CA VAL A 195 13.55 10.85 16.95
C VAL A 195 12.47 11.80 16.45
N ASP A 196 11.26 11.31 16.17
CA ASP A 196 10.14 12.15 15.72
C ASP A 196 9.81 13.26 16.71
N LYS A 197 9.92 12.97 18.00
CA LYS A 197 9.72 13.95 19.07
C LYS A 197 10.80 15.05 19.10
N HIS A 198 12.03 14.73 18.69
CA HIS A 198 13.17 15.66 18.78
C HIS A 198 13.46 16.41 17.48
N HIS A 199 13.13 15.85 16.31
CA HIS A 199 13.61 16.35 15.01
C HIS A 199 12.53 16.70 13.99
N ASP A 200 11.24 16.50 14.27
CA ASP A 200 10.15 16.63 13.30
C ASP A 200 10.47 15.95 11.96
N VAL A 201 10.39 14.61 11.95
CA VAL A 201 10.91 13.81 10.84
C VAL A 201 10.10 14.07 9.58
N THR A 202 10.80 14.57 8.56
CA THR A 202 10.28 14.82 7.20
C THR A 202 11.24 14.26 6.15
N LEU A 203 10.71 13.95 4.96
CA LEU A 203 11.51 13.44 3.84
C LEU A 203 11.86 14.59 2.89
N ALA A 204 13.11 14.65 2.46
CA ALA A 204 13.52 15.58 1.40
C ALA A 204 12.96 15.11 0.05
N GLY A 205 12.30 16.02 -0.68
CA GLY A 205 11.51 15.71 -1.88
C GLY A 205 12.37 15.38 -3.10
N SER A 206 12.77 14.11 -3.23
CA SER A 206 13.19 13.48 -4.51
C SER A 206 13.49 11.99 -4.39
N GLN A 207 13.84 11.50 -3.19
CA GLN A 207 14.26 10.12 -2.98
C GLN A 207 13.10 9.24 -2.51
N GLN A 208 12.98 8.03 -3.07
CA GLN A 208 12.00 7.05 -2.64
C GLN A 208 12.57 6.20 -1.50
N TYR A 209 11.77 6.01 -0.45
CA TYR A 209 12.10 5.16 0.70
C TYR A 209 11.01 4.11 0.89
N PRO A 210 11.06 2.98 0.16
CA PRO A 210 9.98 1.99 0.18
C PRO A 210 9.65 1.47 1.58
N GLY A 211 10.65 1.40 2.48
CA GLY A 211 10.49 0.98 3.86
C GLY A 211 9.58 1.88 4.70
N VAL A 212 9.25 3.09 4.23
CA VAL A 212 8.21 3.95 4.84
C VAL A 212 6.86 3.23 4.87
N TYR A 213 6.51 2.50 3.81
CA TYR A 213 5.27 1.73 3.76
C TYR A 213 5.31 0.50 4.67
N ALA A 214 6.49 -0.05 4.97
CA ALA A 214 6.65 -1.12 5.95
C ALA A 214 6.31 -0.66 7.38
N LEU A 215 6.47 0.65 7.68
CA LEU A 215 6.09 1.24 8.97
C LEU A 215 4.60 1.09 9.28
N LEU A 216 3.75 1.00 8.25
CA LEU A 216 2.31 0.81 8.38
C LEU A 216 1.93 -0.52 9.05
N PHE A 217 2.86 -1.48 9.07
CA PHE A 217 2.69 -2.82 9.63
C PHE A 217 3.35 -2.98 11.02
N LEU A 218 3.84 -1.90 11.62
CA LEU A 218 4.43 -1.92 12.96
C LEU A 218 3.37 -2.06 14.04
N LYS A 219 3.72 -2.66 15.19
CA LYS A 219 2.80 -2.88 16.31
C LYS A 219 2.43 -1.58 17.02
N SER A 220 3.37 -0.64 17.13
CA SER A 220 3.11 0.66 17.72
C SER A 220 2.20 1.51 16.84
N GLY A 221 1.08 1.97 17.41
CA GLY A 221 0.18 2.91 16.74
C GLY A 221 0.83 4.27 16.43
N ARG A 222 1.81 4.70 17.25
CA ARG A 222 2.57 5.94 17.01
C ARG A 222 3.52 5.77 15.84
N ALA A 223 4.27 4.66 15.79
CA ALA A 223 5.15 4.35 14.67
C ALA A 223 4.37 4.26 13.35
N ARG A 224 3.18 3.66 13.36
CA ARG A 224 2.27 3.66 12.19
C ARG A 224 1.80 5.05 11.79
N ALA A 225 1.48 5.92 12.75
CA ALA A 225 1.08 7.29 12.47
C ALA A 225 2.21 8.12 11.83
N ILE A 226 3.45 7.92 12.29
CA ILE A 226 4.65 8.49 11.68
C ILE A 226 4.79 7.94 10.25
N GLY A 227 4.72 6.62 10.07
CA GLY A 227 4.75 5.98 8.76
C GLY A 227 3.70 6.52 7.78
N TYR A 228 2.46 6.70 8.25
CA TYR A 228 1.39 7.27 7.46
C TYR A 228 1.70 8.71 7.01
N ARG A 229 2.25 9.54 7.91
CA ARG A 229 2.64 10.92 7.59
C ARG A 229 3.77 10.95 6.56
N LEU A 230 4.80 10.11 6.73
CA LEU A 230 5.92 10.01 5.81
C LEU A 230 5.50 9.46 4.44
N ALA A 231 4.60 8.48 4.40
CA ALA A 231 4.02 7.98 3.16
C ALA A 231 3.22 9.09 2.44
N GLY A 232 2.48 9.91 3.19
CA GLY A 232 1.80 11.10 2.67
C GLY A 232 2.75 12.08 1.97
N CYS A 233 3.98 12.27 2.48
CA CYS A 233 5.00 13.09 1.83
C CYS A 233 5.55 12.47 0.54
N MET A 234 5.56 11.13 0.42
CA MET A 234 6.00 10.43 -0.80
C MET A 234 4.94 10.41 -1.91
N GLY A 235 3.67 10.62 -1.56
CA GLY A 235 2.56 10.55 -2.51
C GLY A 235 2.10 9.12 -2.78
N LYS A 236 1.23 8.94 -3.79
CA LYS A 236 0.70 7.62 -4.16
C LYS A 236 1.69 6.82 -5.02
N LEU A 237 1.65 5.51 -4.86
CA LEU A 237 2.38 4.53 -5.67
C LEU A 237 1.61 4.32 -6.98
N ARG A 238 2.25 4.61 -8.10
CA ARG A 238 1.57 4.71 -9.40
C ARG A 238 1.59 3.39 -10.15
N ASN A 239 2.73 2.70 -10.12
CA ASN A 239 2.98 1.50 -10.93
C ASN A 239 3.42 0.30 -10.06
N ALA A 240 3.35 -0.90 -10.62
CA ALA A 240 3.85 -2.11 -9.96
C ALA A 240 5.34 -2.04 -9.60
N ALA A 241 6.14 -1.33 -10.41
CA ALA A 241 7.56 -1.12 -10.15
C ALA A 241 7.82 -0.41 -8.82
N ASP A 242 6.95 0.53 -8.42
CA ASP A 242 7.09 1.25 -7.13
C ASP A 242 6.86 0.31 -5.93
N LEU A 243 6.17 -0.82 -6.15
CA LEU A 243 5.90 -1.85 -5.15
C LEU A 243 6.96 -2.96 -5.13
N GLU A 244 7.82 -3.10 -6.14
CA GLU A 244 8.81 -4.20 -6.21
C GLU A 244 9.65 -4.35 -4.92
N PRO A 245 10.18 -3.27 -4.32
CA PRO A 245 10.96 -3.38 -3.07
C PRO A 245 10.14 -3.91 -1.88
N LEU A 246 8.81 -3.83 -1.93
CA LEU A 246 7.90 -4.30 -0.88
C LEU A 246 7.35 -5.70 -1.15
N GLN A 247 7.54 -6.27 -2.33
CA GLN A 247 7.00 -7.58 -2.71
C GLN A 247 7.39 -8.72 -1.73
N PRO A 248 8.63 -8.78 -1.19
CA PRO A 248 8.96 -9.80 -0.18
C PRO A 248 8.07 -9.71 1.07
N LEU A 249 7.83 -8.50 1.58
CA LEU A 249 6.98 -8.26 2.73
C LEU A 249 5.50 -8.54 2.41
N LEU A 250 5.02 -8.10 1.25
CA LEU A 250 3.65 -8.35 0.80
C LEU A 250 3.35 -9.83 0.66
N LYS A 251 4.28 -10.60 0.08
CA LYS A 251 4.17 -12.07 -0.02
C LYS A 251 4.01 -12.70 1.35
N LYS A 252 4.81 -12.26 2.33
CA LYS A 252 4.75 -12.74 3.71
C LYS A 252 3.43 -12.38 4.39
N TYR A 253 2.97 -11.13 4.26
CA TYR A 253 1.72 -10.66 4.87
C TYR A 253 0.49 -11.33 4.26
N ILE A 254 0.41 -11.42 2.93
CA ILE A 254 -0.73 -12.05 2.24
C ILE A 254 -0.77 -13.54 2.54
N GLY A 255 0.38 -14.24 2.49
CA GLY A 255 0.45 -15.66 2.84
C GLY A 255 0.06 -15.93 4.30
N PHE A 256 0.39 -15.02 5.22
CA PHE A 256 -0.04 -15.10 6.62
C PHE A 256 -1.56 -14.90 6.78
N LEU A 257 -2.16 -13.98 6.03
CA LEU A 257 -3.62 -13.78 6.06
C LEU A 257 -4.37 -15.00 5.50
N GLU A 258 -3.81 -15.70 4.51
CA GLU A 258 -4.40 -16.88 3.88
C GLU A 258 -4.44 -18.11 4.82
N THR A 259 -3.32 -18.41 5.47
CA THR A 259 -3.13 -19.71 6.14
C THR A 259 -3.32 -19.68 7.65
N ASP A 260 -3.48 -18.49 8.26
CA ASP A 260 -3.48 -18.28 9.73
C ASP A 260 -2.24 -18.85 10.44
N ALA A 261 -1.27 -19.35 9.68
CA ALA A 261 -0.10 -20.04 10.16
C ALA A 261 1.13 -19.19 9.89
N VAL A 262 1.89 -18.93 10.95
CA VAL A 262 3.27 -18.44 10.83
C VAL A 262 4.03 -19.46 9.97
N PRO A 263 4.71 -19.06 8.88
CA PRO A 263 5.67 -19.96 8.25
C PRO A 263 6.63 -20.41 9.33
N SER A 264 6.66 -21.72 9.60
CA SER A 264 7.58 -22.34 10.55
C SER A 264 8.98 -21.81 10.24
N THR A 265 9.56 -21.02 11.14
CA THR A 265 10.92 -20.50 10.99
C THR A 265 11.87 -21.68 11.09
N ILE A 266 12.17 -22.29 9.95
CA ILE A 266 13.24 -23.28 9.84
C ILE A 266 14.55 -22.48 9.78
N SER A 267 15.33 -22.60 10.85
CA SER A 267 16.79 -22.40 10.87
C SER A 267 17.36 -20.98 10.71
N ASP A 268 16.84 -19.98 11.42
CA ASP A 268 17.58 -18.72 11.63
C ASP A 268 17.95 -18.56 13.10
N SER A 269 19.21 -18.19 13.37
CA SER A 269 19.76 -17.94 14.70
C SER A 269 19.09 -16.76 15.41
N ARG A 270 18.45 -15.86 14.65
CA ARG A 270 17.79 -14.65 15.14
C ARG A 270 16.26 -14.75 15.04
N PRO A 271 15.52 -14.18 16.01
CA PRO A 271 14.07 -14.23 16.02
C PRO A 271 13.49 -13.35 14.90
N ARG A 272 12.64 -13.94 14.05
CA ARG A 272 11.92 -13.21 13.00
C ARG A 272 10.67 -12.54 13.54
N VAL A 273 10.23 -11.45 12.88
CA VAL A 273 9.05 -10.69 13.30
C VAL A 273 7.82 -11.61 13.35
N VAL A 274 7.22 -11.69 14.54
CA VAL A 274 5.94 -12.37 14.76
C VAL A 274 4.81 -11.44 14.35
N LEU A 275 4.13 -11.84 13.27
CA LEU A 275 2.99 -11.12 12.72
C LEU A 275 1.77 -11.25 13.62
N GLU A 276 1.04 -10.15 13.75
CA GLU A 276 -0.24 -10.09 14.44
C GLU A 276 -1.32 -9.76 13.42
N ARG A 277 -2.38 -10.57 13.38
CA ARG A 277 -3.44 -10.48 12.37
C ARG A 277 -4.05 -9.09 12.24
N THR A 278 -4.38 -8.46 13.36
CA THR A 278 -4.93 -7.09 13.39
C THR A 278 -3.96 -6.06 12.83
N THR A 279 -2.67 -6.16 13.16
CA THR A 279 -1.64 -5.24 12.68
C THR A 279 -1.42 -5.39 11.18
N VAL A 280 -1.42 -6.63 10.67
CA VAL A 280 -1.31 -6.91 9.23
C VAL A 280 -2.50 -6.35 8.48
N TRP A 281 -3.73 -6.58 8.95
CA TRP A 281 -4.94 -6.03 8.33
C TRP A 281 -4.94 -4.50 8.29
N LEU A 282 -4.52 -3.85 9.38
CA LEU A 282 -4.44 -2.39 9.43
C LEU A 282 -3.38 -1.86 8.46
N GLY A 283 -2.22 -2.51 8.37
CA GLY A 283 -1.17 -2.18 7.41
C GLY A 283 -1.64 -2.33 5.97
N VAL A 284 -2.26 -3.47 5.62
CA VAL A 284 -2.84 -3.72 4.28
C VAL A 284 -3.86 -2.65 3.93
N LYS A 285 -4.85 -2.41 4.79
CA LYS A 285 -5.87 -1.39 4.58
C LYS A 285 -5.23 -0.03 4.30
N THR A 286 -4.24 0.35 5.10
CA THR A 286 -3.61 1.67 4.99
C THR A 286 -2.76 1.78 3.72
N LEU A 287 -2.01 0.73 3.37
CA LEU A 287 -1.21 0.67 2.15
C LEU A 287 -2.08 0.78 0.90
N LEU A 288 -3.22 0.08 0.85
CA LEU A 288 -4.15 0.17 -0.27
C LEU A 288 -4.57 1.63 -0.54
N GLY A 289 -4.75 2.44 0.50
CA GLY A 289 -5.08 3.88 0.34
C GLY A 289 -3.99 4.72 -0.36
N PHE A 290 -2.76 4.21 -0.47
CA PHE A 290 -1.66 4.84 -1.18
C PHE A 290 -1.45 4.29 -2.60
N LEU A 291 -2.23 3.31 -3.06
CA LEU A 291 -2.07 2.73 -4.39
C LEU A 291 -2.95 3.44 -5.43
N GLU A 292 -2.40 3.69 -6.61
CA GLU A 292 -3.17 3.95 -7.82
C GLU A 292 -3.53 2.63 -8.52
N ALA A 293 -4.44 2.70 -9.50
CA ALA A 293 -4.97 1.52 -10.16
C ALA A 293 -3.92 0.58 -10.77
N PRO A 294 -2.88 1.05 -11.51
CA PRO A 294 -1.87 0.15 -12.07
C PRO A 294 -1.03 -0.55 -10.98
N ALA A 295 -0.61 0.18 -9.94
CA ALA A 295 0.11 -0.40 -8.80
C ALA A 295 -0.73 -1.48 -8.09
N TYR A 296 -2.02 -1.24 -7.88
CA TYR A 296 -2.89 -2.21 -7.23
C TYR A 296 -3.18 -3.44 -8.11
N GLU A 297 -3.46 -3.22 -9.39
CA GLU A 297 -3.79 -4.30 -10.33
C GLU A 297 -2.60 -5.23 -10.58
N GLU A 298 -1.50 -4.68 -11.10
CA GLU A 298 -0.33 -5.47 -11.51
C GLU A 298 0.53 -5.85 -10.29
N GLY A 299 0.66 -4.95 -9.33
CA GLY A 299 1.54 -5.12 -8.17
C GLY A 299 0.95 -5.94 -7.02
N VAL A 300 -0.39 -6.05 -6.92
CA VAL A 300 -1.05 -6.82 -5.86
C VAL A 300 -1.95 -7.91 -6.42
N LEU A 301 -2.93 -7.59 -7.26
CA LEU A 301 -3.94 -8.57 -7.70
C LEU A 301 -3.39 -9.63 -8.65
N GLU A 302 -2.58 -9.24 -9.64
CA GLU A 302 -1.96 -10.20 -10.58
C GLU A 302 -0.86 -11.02 -9.90
N ARG A 303 -0.06 -10.39 -9.03
CA ARG A 303 1.02 -11.04 -8.29
C ARG A 303 0.52 -11.98 -7.19
N TYR A 304 -0.60 -11.63 -6.55
CA TYR A 304 -1.24 -12.43 -5.50
C TYR A 304 -2.73 -12.64 -5.80
N PRO A 305 -3.09 -13.54 -6.73
CA PRO A 305 -4.48 -13.77 -7.13
C PRO A 305 -5.42 -14.19 -5.99
N VAL A 306 -4.86 -14.75 -4.91
CA VAL A 306 -5.58 -15.16 -3.70
C VAL A 306 -5.96 -13.98 -2.79
N PHE A 307 -5.38 -12.79 -2.98
CA PHE A 307 -5.60 -11.66 -2.07
C PHE A 307 -7.08 -11.29 -1.95
N LEU A 308 -7.78 -11.18 -3.08
CA LEU A 308 -9.20 -10.80 -3.04
C LEU A 308 -10.08 -11.91 -2.44
N SER A 309 -9.75 -13.18 -2.69
CA SER A 309 -10.51 -14.27 -2.07
C SER A 309 -10.35 -14.28 -0.55
N ILE A 310 -9.15 -13.97 -0.03
CA ILE A 310 -8.92 -13.75 1.39
C ILE A 310 -9.82 -12.63 1.91
N VAL A 311 -9.81 -11.45 1.28
CA VAL A 311 -10.67 -10.32 1.68
C VAL A 311 -12.14 -10.73 1.70
N LEU A 312 -12.65 -11.36 0.64
CA LEU A 312 -14.04 -11.78 0.53
C LEU A 312 -14.44 -12.84 1.57
N ASN A 313 -13.55 -13.78 1.88
CA ASN A 313 -13.78 -14.78 2.91
C ASN A 313 -13.94 -14.12 4.29
N HIS A 314 -13.14 -13.09 4.58
CA HIS A 314 -13.22 -12.34 5.84
C HIS A 314 -14.40 -11.37 5.92
N VAL A 315 -14.88 -10.85 4.79
CA VAL A 315 -16.17 -10.13 4.73
C VAL A 315 -17.35 -11.08 4.97
N SER A 316 -17.22 -12.34 4.59
CA SER A 316 -18.27 -13.36 4.74
C SER A 316 -18.25 -14.08 6.09
N GLY A 317 -17.24 -13.84 6.92
CA GLY A 317 -16.96 -14.57 8.16
C GLY A 317 -17.17 -13.75 9.44
N ASP A 318 -17.29 -14.45 10.57
CA ASP A 318 -17.69 -13.90 11.87
C ASP A 318 -16.50 -13.38 12.69
N THR A 319 -15.46 -12.91 12.00
CA THR A 319 -14.17 -12.60 12.61
C THR A 319 -14.11 -11.14 13.06
N LEU A 320 -13.28 -10.85 14.08
CA LEU A 320 -12.95 -9.47 14.47
C LEU A 320 -12.35 -8.66 13.31
N ASP A 321 -11.87 -9.35 12.27
CA ASP A 321 -11.27 -8.76 11.08
C ASP A 321 -12.29 -8.23 10.06
N PHE A 322 -13.58 -8.49 10.26
CA PHE A 322 -14.65 -8.08 9.33
C PHE A 322 -14.58 -6.59 8.93
N SER A 323 -14.36 -5.70 9.91
CA SER A 323 -14.27 -4.26 9.65
C SER A 323 -13.08 -3.88 8.75
N TYR A 324 -11.96 -4.58 8.88
CA TYR A 324 -10.77 -4.35 8.06
C TYR A 324 -10.97 -4.91 6.66
N ALA A 325 -11.53 -6.11 6.54
CA ALA A 325 -11.82 -6.74 5.26
C ALA A 325 -12.82 -5.91 4.43
N ILE A 326 -13.87 -5.37 5.06
CA ILE A 326 -14.80 -4.44 4.40
C ILE A 326 -14.08 -3.18 3.94
N ALA A 327 -13.22 -2.60 4.79
CA ALA A 327 -12.48 -1.39 4.42
C ALA A 327 -11.51 -1.65 3.26
N CYS A 328 -10.80 -2.77 3.25
CA CYS A 328 -9.96 -3.17 2.12
C CYS A 328 -10.80 -3.31 0.85
N LEU A 329 -11.93 -4.02 0.92
CA LEU A 329 -12.82 -4.20 -0.23
C LEU A 329 -13.38 -2.86 -0.75
N ARG A 330 -13.71 -1.93 0.15
CA ARG A 330 -14.15 -0.58 -0.21
C ARG A 330 -13.07 0.16 -0.99
N ILE A 331 -11.84 0.20 -0.47
CA ILE A 331 -10.71 0.85 -1.14
C ILE A 331 -10.45 0.19 -2.50
N SER A 332 -10.55 -1.14 -2.60
CA SER A 332 -10.45 -1.84 -3.89
C SER A 332 -11.47 -1.36 -4.93
N PHE A 333 -12.70 -1.07 -4.50
CA PHE A 333 -13.74 -0.50 -5.37
C PHE A 333 -13.55 0.99 -5.67
N GLU A 334 -12.97 1.76 -4.75
CA GLU A 334 -12.59 3.15 -5.01
C GLU A 334 -11.47 3.23 -6.06
N ILE A 335 -10.53 2.27 -6.04
CA ILE A 335 -9.40 2.20 -6.97
C ILE A 335 -9.83 1.67 -8.34
N LEU A 336 -10.45 0.49 -8.42
CA LEU A 336 -10.71 -0.20 -9.70
C LEU A 336 -12.15 -0.12 -10.18
N GLY A 337 -13.08 0.36 -9.34
CA GLY A 337 -14.50 0.35 -9.63
C GLY A 337 -15.00 -1.02 -10.07
N SER A 338 -15.79 -1.06 -11.15
CA SER A 338 -16.39 -2.30 -11.61
C SER A 338 -15.41 -3.22 -12.35
N LYS A 339 -14.19 -2.76 -12.68
CA LYS A 339 -13.12 -3.60 -13.23
C LYS A 339 -12.73 -4.72 -12.28
N LEU A 340 -12.83 -4.48 -10.96
CA LEU A 340 -12.62 -5.49 -9.94
C LEU A 340 -13.49 -6.74 -10.18
N TRP A 341 -14.76 -6.59 -10.58
CA TRP A 341 -15.65 -7.74 -10.85
C TRP A 341 -15.26 -8.57 -12.06
N LEU A 342 -14.70 -7.91 -13.08
CA LEU A 342 -14.45 -8.52 -14.38
C LEU A 342 -13.15 -9.31 -14.41
N ARG A 343 -12.18 -8.91 -13.58
CA ARG A 343 -10.84 -9.49 -13.52
C ARG A 343 -10.71 -10.61 -12.51
N THR A 344 -11.68 -10.78 -11.62
CA THR A 344 -11.63 -11.87 -10.64
C THR A 344 -11.85 -13.22 -11.31
N ALA A 345 -11.12 -14.25 -10.85
CA ALA A 345 -11.45 -15.64 -11.18
C ALA A 345 -12.85 -16.04 -10.70
N LEU A 346 -13.42 -15.27 -9.76
CA LEU A 346 -14.82 -15.33 -9.36
C LEU A 346 -15.67 -14.66 -10.43
N SER A 347 -16.70 -15.34 -10.94
CA SER A 347 -17.64 -14.68 -11.85
C SER A 347 -18.30 -13.49 -11.15
N PRO A 348 -18.69 -12.43 -11.89
CA PRO A 348 -19.47 -11.33 -11.33
C PRO A 348 -20.70 -11.82 -10.57
N SER A 349 -21.32 -12.92 -11.02
CA SER A 349 -22.43 -13.58 -10.32
C SER A 349 -22.02 -14.24 -9.01
N VAL A 350 -20.84 -14.85 -8.90
CA VAL A 350 -20.33 -15.43 -7.65
C VAL A 350 -19.95 -14.33 -6.68
N MET A 351 -19.23 -13.29 -7.13
CA MET A 351 -18.89 -12.17 -6.24
C MET A 351 -20.14 -11.39 -5.82
N ARG A 352 -21.09 -11.18 -6.75
CA ARG A 352 -22.45 -10.71 -6.46
C ARG A 352 -23.13 -11.60 -5.44
N ASN A 353 -23.13 -12.93 -5.62
CA ASN A 353 -23.82 -13.84 -4.74
C ASN A 353 -23.12 -14.02 -3.40
N THR A 354 -21.81 -13.85 -3.30
CA THR A 354 -21.06 -13.83 -2.04
C THR A 354 -21.42 -12.57 -1.27
N LEU A 355 -21.42 -11.41 -1.94
CA LEU A 355 -21.88 -10.17 -1.33
C LEU A 355 -23.38 -10.24 -1.02
N LEU A 356 -24.24 -10.68 -1.94
CA LEU A 356 -25.68 -10.86 -1.75
C LEU A 356 -26.01 -11.93 -0.70
N ALA A 357 -25.26 -13.03 -0.60
CA ALA A 357 -25.44 -14.02 0.45
C ALA A 357 -24.99 -13.46 1.81
N SER A 358 -23.89 -12.68 1.83
CA SER A 358 -23.51 -11.85 2.98
C SER A 358 -24.47 -10.70 3.25
N LEU A 359 -25.42 -10.41 2.34
CA LEU A 359 -26.50 -9.42 2.48
C LEU A 359 -27.84 -10.09 2.89
N LEU A 360 -28.11 -11.34 2.50
CA LEU A 360 -29.38 -12.08 2.66
C LEU A 360 -29.35 -13.21 3.70
N ALA A 361 -28.23 -13.47 4.37
CA ALA A 361 -28.09 -14.53 5.38
C ALA A 361 -29.07 -14.42 6.60
N SER A 362 -29.94 -13.41 6.65
CA SER A 362 -31.00 -13.28 7.64
C SER A 362 -32.25 -14.13 7.38
N GLU A 363 -32.49 -14.65 6.18
CA GLU A 363 -33.76 -15.34 5.88
C GLU A 363 -33.78 -16.83 6.26
N MET A 364 -32.62 -17.45 6.54
CA MET A 364 -32.55 -18.90 6.82
C MET A 364 -32.56 -19.30 8.31
N ASN A 365 -32.73 -18.37 9.25
CA ASN A 365 -32.99 -18.68 10.67
C ASN A 365 -32.01 -19.71 11.28
N ILE A 366 -30.72 -19.63 10.92
CA ILE A 366 -29.66 -20.44 11.55
C ILE A 366 -29.03 -19.60 12.65
N SER A 367 -29.27 -20.06 13.88
CA SER A 367 -28.91 -19.50 15.19
C SER A 367 -27.59 -18.71 15.29
N VAL A 368 -27.72 -17.45 15.71
CA VAL A 368 -27.04 -16.75 16.84
C VAL A 368 -25.50 -16.61 16.84
N HIS A 369 -24.70 -17.22 15.98
CA HIS A 369 -23.22 -17.11 16.06
C HIS A 369 -22.54 -16.53 14.83
N ARG A 370 -23.28 -15.89 13.92
CA ARG A 370 -22.71 -15.23 12.75
C ARG A 370 -22.60 -13.71 12.88
N GLY A 371 -21.50 -13.13 12.42
CA GLY A 371 -21.25 -11.69 12.32
C GLY A 371 -22.33 -11.01 11.47
N PRO A 372 -22.47 -9.68 11.58
CA PRO A 372 -23.55 -8.97 10.93
C PRO A 372 -23.41 -9.03 9.41
N SER A 373 -24.48 -9.44 8.74
CA SER A 373 -24.61 -9.26 7.29
C SER A 373 -24.46 -7.77 6.94
N LEU A 374 -23.99 -7.44 5.73
CA LEU A 374 -23.85 -6.05 5.28
C LEU A 374 -25.20 -5.29 5.36
N ILE A 375 -26.34 -5.96 5.12
CA ILE A 375 -27.69 -5.40 5.31
C ILE A 375 -28.12 -5.34 6.78
N ASN A 376 -27.74 -6.30 7.62
CA ASN A 376 -28.00 -6.18 9.06
C ASN A 376 -27.25 -4.98 9.63
N SER A 377 -26.07 -4.65 9.12
CA SER A 377 -25.41 -3.38 9.44
C SER A 377 -26.30 -2.17 9.05
N LEU A 378 -27.04 -2.21 7.94
CA LEU A 378 -28.01 -1.18 7.55
C LEU A 378 -29.21 -1.10 8.51
N LYS A 379 -29.79 -2.25 8.88
CA LYS A 379 -31.07 -2.34 9.61
C LYS A 379 -30.94 -2.36 11.14
N ASP A 380 -29.87 -2.95 11.67
CA ASP A 380 -29.65 -3.13 13.10
C ASP A 380 -28.91 -1.91 13.69
N SER A 381 -29.68 -1.07 14.38
CA SER A 381 -29.16 0.11 15.07
C SER A 381 -28.35 -0.21 16.33
N THR A 382 -28.35 -1.47 16.78
CA THR A 382 -27.59 -1.91 17.97
C THR A 382 -26.13 -2.24 17.64
N LEU A 383 -25.79 -2.39 16.35
CA LEU A 383 -24.41 -2.60 15.90
C LEU A 383 -23.54 -1.38 16.17
N HIS A 384 -22.33 -1.64 16.66
CA HIS A 384 -21.34 -0.59 16.93
C HIS A 384 -20.94 0.12 15.62
N SER A 385 -20.72 1.44 15.70
CA SER A 385 -20.42 2.30 14.54
C SER A 385 -19.17 1.86 13.76
N SER A 386 -18.20 1.25 14.44
CA SER A 386 -16.97 0.71 13.82
C SER A 386 -17.20 -0.44 12.83
N LEU A 387 -18.34 -1.12 12.92
CA LEU A 387 -18.75 -2.17 11.97
C LEU A 387 -19.74 -1.61 10.95
N ARG A 388 -20.62 -0.72 11.42
CA ARG A 388 -21.73 -0.17 10.66
C ARG A 388 -21.29 0.84 9.59
N GLN A 389 -20.38 1.75 9.93
CA GLN A 389 -19.95 2.81 9.00
C GLN A 389 -19.18 2.27 7.78
N PRO A 390 -18.18 1.38 7.93
CA PRO A 390 -17.46 0.83 6.77
C PRO A 390 -18.38 0.09 5.80
N ALA A 391 -19.39 -0.61 6.33
CA ALA A 391 -20.42 -1.28 5.52
C ALA A 391 -21.23 -0.28 4.69
N PHE A 392 -21.61 0.87 5.26
CA PHE A 392 -22.35 1.91 4.55
C PHE A 392 -21.53 2.53 3.44
N ASP A 393 -20.28 2.85 3.76
CA ASP A 393 -19.35 3.47 2.84
C ASP A 393 -19.07 2.53 1.65
N LEU A 394 -18.84 1.23 1.90
CA LEU A 394 -18.63 0.22 0.85
C LEU A 394 -19.83 0.15 -0.10
N ILE A 395 -21.05 0.09 0.44
CA ILE A 395 -22.24 -0.05 -0.38
C ILE A 395 -22.49 1.23 -1.20
N ALA A 396 -22.34 2.40 -0.58
CA ALA A 396 -22.46 3.68 -1.29
C ALA A 396 -21.43 3.78 -2.42
N THR A 397 -20.19 3.37 -2.16
CA THR A 397 -19.11 3.30 -3.16
C THR A 397 -19.54 2.43 -4.34
N ILE A 398 -19.99 1.19 -4.11
CA ILE A 398 -20.37 0.28 -5.22
C ILE A 398 -21.50 0.88 -6.07
N ILE A 399 -22.55 1.43 -5.43
CA ILE A 399 -23.71 1.99 -6.15
C ILE A 399 -23.33 3.19 -7.01
N VAL A 400 -22.55 4.12 -6.46
CA VAL A 400 -22.10 5.32 -7.18
C VAL A 400 -21.18 4.91 -8.35
N SER A 401 -20.27 3.95 -8.14
CA SER A 401 -19.39 3.45 -9.21
C SER A 401 -20.16 2.77 -10.33
N ASP A 402 -21.07 1.85 -10.00
CA ASP A 402 -21.86 1.13 -11.00
C ASP A 402 -22.73 2.10 -11.82
N ALA A 403 -23.38 3.07 -11.15
CA ALA A 403 -24.19 4.08 -11.83
C ALA A 403 -23.36 4.97 -12.76
N SER A 404 -22.20 5.46 -12.28
CA SER A 404 -21.31 6.33 -13.05
C SER A 404 -20.85 5.66 -14.35
N ALA A 405 -20.48 4.38 -14.28
CA ALA A 405 -20.06 3.63 -15.44
C ALA A 405 -21.20 3.29 -16.41
N LEU A 406 -22.41 3.04 -15.89
CA LEU A 406 -23.60 2.85 -16.74
C LEU A 406 -23.93 4.12 -17.54
N ILE A 407 -23.86 5.28 -16.88
CA ILE A 407 -24.06 6.59 -17.50
C ILE A 407 -23.05 6.77 -18.65
N PHE A 408 -21.77 6.54 -18.38
CA PHE A 408 -20.72 6.66 -19.40
C PHE A 408 -20.89 5.71 -20.58
N LEU A 409 -21.12 4.42 -20.33
CA LEU A 409 -21.30 3.44 -21.40
C LEU A 409 -22.49 3.79 -22.29
N LYS A 410 -23.58 4.31 -21.69
CA LYS A 410 -24.74 4.79 -22.44
C LYS A 410 -24.42 6.04 -23.25
N GLN A 411 -23.74 7.04 -22.67
CA GLN A 411 -23.29 8.23 -23.41
C GLN A 411 -22.40 7.87 -24.59
N LYS A 412 -21.42 6.98 -24.40
CA LYS A 412 -20.55 6.46 -25.45
C LYS A 412 -21.34 5.73 -26.54
N THR A 413 -22.33 4.91 -26.17
CA THR A 413 -23.20 4.20 -27.13
C THR A 413 -24.12 5.15 -27.91
N CYS A 414 -24.62 6.20 -27.26
CA CYS A 414 -25.46 7.23 -27.90
C CYS A 414 -24.65 8.13 -28.86
N LEU A 415 -23.41 8.49 -28.50
CA LEU A 415 -22.48 9.23 -29.35
C LEU A 415 -22.13 8.47 -30.64
N VAL A 416 -22.04 7.15 -30.59
CA VAL A 416 -21.81 6.31 -31.78
C VAL A 416 -23.04 6.26 -32.71
N ASN A 417 -24.24 6.54 -32.19
CA ASN A 417 -25.50 6.38 -32.93
C ASN A 417 -26.17 7.70 -33.38
N LYS A 418 -25.70 8.88 -32.96
CA LYS A 418 -26.25 10.17 -33.42
C LYS A 418 -25.17 11.24 -33.64
N ASN A 419 -24.95 11.61 -34.90
CA ASN A 419 -24.56 12.96 -35.28
C ASN A 419 -25.78 13.88 -35.11
N ASP A 420 -26.11 14.27 -33.87
CA ASP A 420 -26.76 15.55 -33.55
C ASP A 420 -27.06 15.67 -32.05
N PHE A 421 -26.56 16.77 -31.46
CA PHE A 421 -26.93 17.44 -30.21
C PHE A 421 -27.14 16.60 -28.93
N CYS A 422 -26.08 16.52 -28.11
CA CYS A 422 -26.17 16.50 -26.65
C CYS A 422 -25.14 17.48 -26.08
N PHE A 423 -25.62 18.63 -25.60
CA PHE A 423 -24.82 19.61 -24.89
C PHE A 423 -24.93 19.30 -23.40
N PHE A 424 -24.16 18.34 -22.88
CA PHE A 424 -23.91 18.21 -21.44
C PHE A 424 -22.60 17.44 -21.22
N VAL A 425 -21.71 18.06 -20.44
CA VAL A 425 -20.26 17.78 -20.28
C VAL A 425 -19.40 18.11 -21.50
N SER A 426 -19.52 19.33 -22.03
CA SER A 426 -18.39 19.93 -22.75
C SER A 426 -17.47 20.62 -21.74
N SER A 427 -16.17 20.31 -21.83
CA SER A 427 -15.02 20.87 -21.08
C SER A 427 -15.03 20.65 -19.56
N ILE A 428 -14.63 19.45 -19.13
CA ILE A 428 -13.55 19.43 -18.13
C ILE A 428 -12.28 19.54 -18.98
N ASP A 429 -11.94 20.78 -19.35
CA ASP A 429 -10.59 21.09 -19.79
C ASP A 429 -9.68 20.85 -18.58
N GLU A 430 -8.52 20.23 -18.81
CA GLU A 430 -7.54 19.88 -17.78
C GLU A 430 -6.89 21.11 -17.09
N ASP A 431 -7.31 22.34 -17.41
CA ASP A 431 -6.63 23.58 -17.02
C ASP A 431 -7.51 24.65 -16.31
N ASP A 432 -8.81 24.43 -16.07
CA ASP A 432 -9.63 25.43 -15.37
C ASP A 432 -9.81 25.10 -13.88
N GLU A 433 -8.96 25.71 -13.07
CA GLU A 433 -9.19 25.99 -11.64
C GLU A 433 -10.39 26.96 -11.54
N ALA A 434 -11.60 26.43 -11.71
CA ALA A 434 -12.83 27.20 -11.69
C ALA A 434 -13.13 27.70 -10.26
N ASN A 435 -12.82 28.97 -10.03
CA ASN A 435 -13.29 29.76 -8.89
C ASN A 435 -14.81 29.60 -8.72
N ILE A 436 -15.20 28.92 -7.64
CA ILE A 436 -16.57 28.85 -7.13
C ILE A 436 -16.98 30.28 -6.70
N PRO A 437 -18.23 30.74 -6.91
CA PRO A 437 -18.65 32.05 -6.41
C PRO A 437 -18.54 32.06 -4.89
N GLU A 438 -17.65 32.90 -4.35
CA GLU A 438 -17.55 33.17 -2.91
C GLU A 438 -18.89 33.70 -2.40
N GLY A 439 -19.57 32.88 -1.60
CA GLY A 439 -20.89 33.21 -1.09
C GLY A 439 -21.46 32.20 -0.10
N ALA A 440 -20.65 31.69 0.83
CA ALA A 440 -21.00 31.30 2.21
C ALA A 440 -19.86 30.46 2.78
N GLU A 441 -19.14 31.02 3.75
CA GLU A 441 -18.22 30.26 4.59
C GLU A 441 -19.00 29.24 5.42
N GLU A 442 -19.13 28.00 4.93
CA GLU A 442 -19.28 26.83 5.79
C GLU A 442 -18.48 25.67 5.18
N LYS A 443 -17.34 25.36 5.81
CA LYS A 443 -16.60 24.11 5.64
C LYS A 443 -17.51 22.95 6.00
N ASP A 444 -18.27 22.44 5.05
CA ASP A 444 -18.95 21.17 5.22
C ASP A 444 -18.45 20.19 4.16
N ASN A 445 -17.72 19.17 4.62
CA ASN A 445 -17.21 18.07 3.83
C ASN A 445 -18.41 17.20 3.41
N CYS A 446 -19.20 17.69 2.45
CA CYS A 446 -20.50 17.14 2.11
C CYS A 446 -20.34 15.89 1.23
N CYS A 447 -21.05 14.81 1.53
CA CYS A 447 -20.98 13.53 0.80
C CYS A 447 -21.17 13.65 -0.73
N TRP A 448 -21.81 14.72 -1.21
CA TRP A 448 -21.99 14.98 -2.63
C TRP A 448 -20.67 15.23 -3.36
N THR A 449 -19.73 15.95 -2.75
CA THR A 449 -18.41 16.20 -3.37
C THR A 449 -17.62 14.90 -3.50
N GLU A 450 -17.75 14.01 -2.51
CA GLU A 450 -17.15 12.67 -2.54
C GLU A 450 -17.74 11.81 -3.68
N PHE A 451 -19.08 11.80 -3.82
CA PHE A 451 -19.72 11.07 -4.92
C PHE A 451 -19.31 11.61 -6.30
N SER A 452 -19.17 12.94 -6.44
CA SER A 452 -18.68 13.56 -7.67
C SER A 452 -17.21 13.21 -7.95
N LEU A 453 -16.34 13.20 -6.95
CA LEU A 453 -14.94 12.76 -7.09
C LEU A 453 -14.87 11.30 -7.54
N GLN A 454 -15.63 10.44 -6.87
CA GLN A 454 -15.72 9.03 -7.19
C GLN A 454 -16.23 8.78 -8.62
N CYS A 455 -17.24 9.54 -9.05
CA CYS A 455 -17.71 9.54 -10.44
C CYS A 455 -16.59 9.88 -11.41
N LYS A 456 -15.82 10.95 -11.18
CA LYS A 456 -14.68 11.35 -12.04
C LYS A 456 -13.61 10.25 -12.13
N LEU A 457 -13.25 9.64 -11.00
CA LEU A 457 -12.29 8.52 -10.96
C LEU A 457 -12.78 7.36 -11.83
N VAL A 458 -14.03 6.93 -11.63
CA VAL A 458 -14.65 5.87 -12.43
C VAL A 458 -14.68 6.22 -13.92
N LEU A 459 -15.00 7.46 -14.27
CA LEU A 459 -15.02 7.91 -15.67
C LEU A 459 -13.66 7.83 -16.35
N SER A 460 -12.57 8.15 -15.63
CA SER A 460 -11.20 8.04 -16.17
C SER A 460 -10.79 6.60 -16.51
N GLU A 461 -11.33 5.61 -15.80
CA GLU A 461 -10.96 4.20 -15.95
C GLU A 461 -11.96 3.37 -16.76
N CYS A 462 -13.20 3.83 -16.89
CA CYS A 462 -14.31 3.06 -17.47
C CYS A 462 -14.20 2.81 -18.98
N ALA A 463 -13.31 3.51 -19.69
CA ALA A 463 -13.10 3.33 -21.12
C ALA A 463 -12.72 1.89 -21.51
N ALA A 464 -12.06 1.16 -20.58
CA ALA A 464 -11.62 -0.23 -20.74
C ALA A 464 -12.62 -1.27 -20.17
N TRP A 465 -13.78 -0.86 -19.66
CA TRP A 465 -14.71 -1.77 -18.98
C TRP A 465 -15.58 -2.51 -20.00
N MET A 466 -15.57 -3.85 -19.95
CA MET A 466 -16.30 -4.69 -20.90
C MET A 466 -17.80 -4.82 -20.57
N CYS A 467 -18.17 -4.72 -19.29
CA CYS A 467 -19.57 -4.66 -18.84
C CYS A 467 -19.66 -4.13 -17.40
N VAL A 468 -20.83 -3.59 -17.01
CA VAL A 468 -21.09 -3.11 -15.63
C VAL A 468 -22.08 -4.04 -14.95
N PRO A 469 -21.73 -4.65 -13.80
CA PRO A 469 -22.66 -5.48 -13.04
C PRO A 469 -23.80 -4.64 -12.45
N LEU A 470 -25.04 -4.93 -12.81
CA LEU A 470 -26.23 -4.28 -12.25
C LEU A 470 -26.62 -4.93 -10.91
N LEU A 471 -25.76 -4.77 -9.89
CA LEU A 471 -25.97 -5.37 -8.56
C LEU A 471 -27.21 -4.81 -7.87
N TRP A 472 -27.43 -3.50 -8.04
CA TRP A 472 -28.37 -2.73 -7.24
C TRP A 472 -29.63 -2.33 -8.00
N HIS A 473 -29.70 -2.50 -9.31
CA HIS A 473 -30.86 -2.04 -10.11
C HIS A 473 -32.20 -2.60 -9.62
N GLY A 474 -32.27 -3.89 -9.29
CA GLY A 474 -33.49 -4.50 -8.72
C GLY A 474 -33.74 -4.11 -7.25
N VAL A 475 -32.68 -4.02 -6.44
CA VAL A 475 -32.78 -3.69 -5.01
C VAL A 475 -33.17 -2.22 -4.78
N LEU A 476 -32.70 -1.30 -5.64
CA LEU A 476 -32.95 0.13 -5.55
C LEU A 476 -34.41 0.50 -5.89
N LEU A 477 -35.07 -0.30 -6.73
CA LEU A 477 -36.48 -0.08 -7.09
C LEU A 477 -37.45 -0.71 -6.10
N GLU A 478 -37.01 -1.74 -5.35
CA GLU A 478 -37.85 -2.50 -4.43
C GLU A 478 -37.78 -2.03 -2.96
N VAL A 479 -36.72 -1.29 -2.56
CA VAL A 479 -36.53 -0.86 -1.16
C VAL A 479 -36.86 0.63 -1.00
N GLY A 480 -37.88 0.94 -0.18
CA GLY A 480 -38.29 2.31 0.13
C GLY A 480 -37.24 3.09 0.98
N PRO A 481 -36.98 4.38 0.69
CA PRO A 481 -35.90 5.16 1.29
C PRO A 481 -36.06 5.43 2.79
N ALA A 482 -37.28 5.42 3.35
CA ALA A 482 -37.47 5.54 4.80
C ALA A 482 -36.99 4.34 5.62
N THR A 483 -36.78 3.17 5.00
CA THR A 483 -36.28 1.97 5.72
C THR A 483 -34.75 1.91 5.80
N LEU A 484 -34.06 2.88 5.20
CA LEU A 484 -32.63 2.85 4.96
C LEU A 484 -31.91 3.96 5.76
N PRO A 485 -30.64 3.73 6.18
CA PRO A 485 -29.83 4.77 6.80
C PRO A 485 -29.66 5.99 5.88
N ALA A 486 -29.70 7.20 6.46
CA ALA A 486 -29.67 8.44 5.70
C ALA A 486 -28.52 8.52 4.68
N SER A 487 -27.29 8.09 5.06
CA SER A 487 -26.12 8.07 4.17
C SER A 487 -26.32 7.21 2.92
N PHE A 488 -26.97 6.05 3.05
CA PHE A 488 -27.30 5.18 1.93
C PHE A 488 -28.38 5.81 1.05
N SER A 489 -29.42 6.40 1.65
CA SER A 489 -30.46 7.12 0.91
C SER A 489 -29.88 8.28 0.08
N LYS A 490 -28.80 8.94 0.53
CA LYS A 490 -28.06 9.95 -0.27
C LYS A 490 -27.43 9.37 -1.54
N ALA A 491 -26.77 8.22 -1.44
CA ALA A 491 -26.17 7.55 -2.59
C ALA A 491 -27.24 7.06 -3.58
N VAL A 492 -28.33 6.46 -3.08
CA VAL A 492 -29.47 6.04 -3.91
C VAL A 492 -30.09 7.22 -4.64
N PHE A 493 -30.34 8.33 -3.93
CA PHE A 493 -30.88 9.54 -4.53
C PHE A 493 -29.94 10.12 -5.59
N TRP A 494 -28.64 10.23 -5.29
CA TRP A 494 -27.63 10.68 -6.26
C TRP A 494 -27.68 9.84 -7.54
N VAL A 495 -27.70 8.51 -7.41
CA VAL A 495 -27.77 7.61 -8.56
C VAL A 495 -29.05 7.79 -9.35
N LEU A 496 -30.20 7.83 -8.67
CA LEU A 496 -31.49 7.99 -9.36
C LEU A 496 -31.61 9.35 -10.06
N SER A 497 -31.02 10.43 -9.53
CA SER A 497 -31.03 11.74 -10.20
C SER A 497 -30.19 11.75 -11.47
N HIS A 498 -29.07 11.02 -11.52
CA HIS A 498 -28.21 10.96 -12.70
C HIS A 498 -28.65 9.90 -13.71
N VAL A 499 -29.19 8.77 -13.23
CA VAL A 499 -29.72 7.69 -14.06
C VAL A 499 -31.08 8.06 -14.66
N SER A 500 -31.93 8.83 -13.99
CA SER A 500 -33.21 9.29 -14.57
C SER A 500 -33.03 10.26 -15.75
N VAL A 501 -31.91 10.99 -15.78
CA VAL A 501 -31.51 11.85 -16.91
C VAL A 501 -31.05 11.02 -18.11
N VAL A 502 -30.57 9.80 -17.88
CA VAL A 502 -30.18 8.84 -18.92
C VAL A 502 -31.32 7.85 -19.12
N GLU A 503 -32.22 8.08 -20.08
CA GLU A 503 -33.30 7.13 -20.42
C GLU A 503 -32.73 5.70 -20.57
N LEU A 504 -32.91 4.89 -19.53
CA LEU A 504 -32.45 3.51 -19.51
C LEU A 504 -33.43 2.69 -20.38
N ASN A 505 -33.21 2.72 -21.68
CA ASN A 505 -33.84 1.78 -22.63
C ASN A 505 -33.27 0.36 -22.38
N PHE A 506 -33.65 -0.25 -21.27
CA PHE A 506 -33.86 -1.69 -21.20
C PHE A 506 -35.22 -1.96 -21.83
N ASN A 507 -35.38 -3.11 -22.50
CA ASN A 507 -36.60 -3.48 -23.25
C ASN A 507 -37.89 -2.99 -22.58
N SER A 508 -38.83 -2.56 -23.43
CA SER A 508 -40.07 -1.80 -23.17
C SER A 508 -41.00 -2.22 -22.02
N ASP A 509 -40.65 -3.25 -21.23
CA ASP A 509 -41.40 -3.69 -20.04
C ASP A 509 -40.87 -3.11 -18.72
N LEU A 510 -39.75 -2.37 -18.72
CA LEU A 510 -39.14 -1.77 -17.50
C LEU A 510 -39.08 -0.23 -17.51
N SER A 511 -39.70 0.42 -18.50
CA SER A 511 -39.53 1.86 -18.80
C SER A 511 -40.23 2.84 -17.84
N LEU A 512 -40.62 2.43 -16.63
CA LEU A 512 -41.58 3.21 -15.82
C LEU A 512 -41.39 3.41 -14.30
N PRO A 513 -40.29 3.11 -13.57
CA PRO A 513 -40.36 3.28 -12.11
C PRO A 513 -39.56 4.43 -11.49
N VAL A 514 -38.64 5.14 -12.16
CA VAL A 514 -37.78 6.12 -11.42
C VAL A 514 -38.50 7.43 -11.06
N HIS A 515 -39.21 8.03 -12.02
CA HIS A 515 -39.98 9.27 -11.78
C HIS A 515 -41.15 9.02 -10.80
N ASP A 516 -41.81 7.88 -10.94
CA ASP A 516 -42.87 7.45 -10.04
C ASP A 516 -42.32 7.11 -8.65
N TRP A 517 -41.12 6.52 -8.54
CA TRP A 517 -40.46 6.28 -7.25
C TRP A 517 -40.03 7.59 -6.57
N LEU A 518 -39.45 8.55 -7.30
CA LEU A 518 -39.05 9.85 -6.74
C LEU A 518 -40.26 10.64 -6.24
N SER A 519 -41.37 10.61 -6.98
CA SER A 519 -42.61 11.27 -6.59
C SER A 519 -43.30 10.58 -5.40
N VAL A 520 -43.34 9.24 -5.36
CA VAL A 520 -43.89 8.46 -4.23
C VAL A 520 -43.10 8.67 -2.94
N ASN A 521 -41.78 8.82 -3.04
CA ASN A 521 -40.90 8.91 -1.87
C ASN A 521 -40.45 10.34 -1.51
N ALA A 522 -41.00 11.38 -2.16
CA ALA A 522 -40.55 12.76 -2.01
C ALA A 522 -40.57 13.28 -0.56
N THR A 523 -41.56 12.87 0.23
CA THR A 523 -41.72 13.26 1.64
C THR A 523 -40.68 12.57 2.55
N GLU A 524 -40.38 11.30 2.28
CA GLU A 524 -39.36 10.52 3.00
C GLU A 524 -37.94 11.01 2.67
N ILE A 525 -37.71 11.40 1.41
CA ILE A 525 -36.47 12.04 0.96
C ILE A 525 -36.32 13.39 1.65
N SER A 526 -37.33 14.27 1.61
CA SER A 526 -37.24 15.58 2.26
C SER A 526 -36.88 15.49 3.77
N SER A 527 -37.53 14.57 4.48
CA SER A 527 -37.27 14.33 5.92
C SER A 527 -35.91 13.71 6.22
N SER A 528 -35.44 12.76 5.38
CA SER A 528 -34.15 12.09 5.58
C SER A 528 -32.94 13.00 5.33
N PHE A 529 -33.11 14.02 4.49
CA PHE A 529 -32.05 14.95 4.10
C PHE A 529 -32.09 16.26 4.89
N GLN A 530 -32.99 16.36 5.88
CA GLN A 530 -33.26 17.58 6.66
C GLN A 530 -33.50 18.81 5.75
N TRP A 531 -34.07 18.59 4.57
CA TRP A 531 -34.41 19.68 3.68
C TRP A 531 -35.51 20.50 4.36
N GLN A 532 -35.21 21.77 4.64
CA GLN A 532 -36.25 22.68 5.08
C GLN A 532 -37.23 22.82 3.94
N THR A 533 -38.49 22.47 4.17
CA THR A 533 -39.58 22.79 3.26
C THR A 533 -39.51 24.31 3.02
N PRO A 534 -39.41 24.77 1.75
CA PRO A 534 -39.40 26.18 1.48
C PRO A 534 -40.68 26.77 2.08
N THR A 535 -40.53 27.63 3.08
CA THR A 535 -41.63 28.45 3.57
C THR A 535 -41.81 29.51 2.51
N GLY A 536 -42.66 29.20 1.53
CA GLY A 536 -42.96 30.08 0.40
C GLY A 536 -43.20 31.49 0.92
N SER A 537 -42.45 32.44 0.36
CA SER A 537 -42.79 33.85 0.52
C SER A 537 -44.15 34.06 -0.16
N ASP A 538 -45.09 34.60 0.61
CA ASP A 538 -46.40 35.04 0.16
C ASP A 538 -46.23 36.43 -0.48
N ASP A 539 -45.80 36.48 -1.73
CA ASP A 539 -45.98 37.65 -2.58
C ASP A 539 -47.44 37.64 -3.08
N GLY A 540 -48.29 38.26 -2.27
CA GLY A 540 -49.73 38.32 -2.44
C GLY A 540 -50.18 38.66 -3.88
N GLY A 541 -51.01 37.76 -4.41
CA GLY A 541 -51.74 37.96 -5.65
C GLY A 541 -52.91 36.97 -5.72
N GLU A 542 -54.13 37.49 -5.67
CA GLU A 542 -55.36 36.70 -5.62
C GLU A 542 -55.50 35.70 -6.79
N GLY A 543 -55.70 34.43 -6.42
CA GLY A 543 -56.58 33.48 -7.09
C GLY A 543 -56.32 33.15 -8.56
N ARG A 544 -55.59 32.04 -8.79
CA ARG A 544 -56.02 30.88 -9.63
C ARG A 544 -54.92 29.81 -9.72
N ASN A 545 -55.34 28.56 -9.44
CA ASN A 545 -54.73 27.26 -9.72
C ASN A 545 -53.31 26.98 -9.18
N GLN A 546 -53.26 25.99 -8.26
CA GLN A 546 -52.06 25.34 -7.77
C GLN A 546 -51.39 24.52 -8.89
N GLU A 547 -50.37 25.09 -9.54
CA GLU A 547 -49.28 24.32 -10.14
C GLU A 547 -48.11 24.35 -9.17
N VAL A 548 -47.71 23.17 -8.68
CA VAL A 548 -46.55 22.98 -7.83
C VAL A 548 -45.30 23.35 -8.63
N GLN A 549 -44.74 24.54 -8.40
CA GLN A 549 -43.45 24.93 -8.95
C GLN A 549 -42.33 24.11 -8.31
N LEU A 550 -42.00 22.98 -8.94
CA LEU A 550 -40.74 22.23 -8.75
C LEU A 550 -39.49 22.98 -9.27
N GLY A 551 -39.64 24.24 -9.72
CA GLY A 551 -38.68 24.92 -10.59
C GLY A 551 -37.48 25.60 -9.93
N HIS A 552 -37.30 25.58 -8.61
CA HIS A 552 -36.17 26.29 -7.96
C HIS A 552 -35.11 25.39 -7.33
N HIS A 553 -35.34 24.08 -7.20
CA HIS A 553 -34.30 23.13 -6.80
C HIS A 553 -33.73 22.31 -7.96
N GLN A 554 -34.34 22.37 -9.15
CA GLN A 554 -33.76 21.77 -10.36
C GLN A 554 -32.53 22.52 -10.89
N SER A 555 -32.36 23.82 -10.61
CA SER A 555 -31.25 24.60 -11.18
C SER A 555 -29.92 24.45 -10.43
N LEU A 556 -29.91 23.76 -9.28
CA LEU A 556 -28.67 23.47 -8.53
C LEU A 556 -28.10 22.07 -8.86
N PHE A 557 -28.83 21.26 -9.65
CA PHE A 557 -28.52 19.84 -9.86
C PHE A 557 -28.67 19.38 -11.32
N LEU A 558 -28.70 20.31 -12.28
CA LEU A 558 -28.56 20.03 -13.72
C LEU A 558 -27.18 20.42 -14.22
#